data_AF-A0AAD5H7W5-F1
#
_entry.id   AF-A0AAD5H7W5-F1
#
_cell.length_a   1.000
_cell.length_b   1.000
_cell.length_c   1.000
_cell.angle_alpha   90.00
_cell.angle_beta   90.00
_cell.angle_gamma   90.00
#
_symmetry.space_group_name_H-M   'P 1'
#
loop_
_entity.id
_entity.type
_entity.pdbx_description
1 polymer ?
#
loop_
_entity_poly.entity_id
_entity_poly.type
_entity_poly.pdbx_seq_one_letter_code
_entity_poly.pdbx_strand_id
1 'polypeptide(L)'
;MATLGEAKQMILDPAIRDWVLLPIMVVMLLVGVLRHHITVLITGTPKKPQLKAVRESKALMRGSQLRAFRNAIPPHAFASRKAFLTEAYDQGKYLKNPNAPKEGVPAPNPMTDPDMMEGMMEGMKKQVTNMVPQMLIMGWINFFFQGFVVIKLPFPLTLRFKSMLQSGVDTRDMDVTWVSSLSWYFLNLFGLSSVFTLILGDNNGNILYILGLHHYNEPIY
;
A
#
# COMPACT_ATOMS: atom_id res chain seq x y z
N MET A 1 -30.46 32.37 29.06
CA MET A 1 -29.58 32.14 27.90
C MET A 1 -28.15 32.11 28.40
N ALA A 2 -27.62 30.92 28.68
CA ALA A 2 -26.24 30.74 29.11
C ALA A 2 -25.32 30.76 27.89
N THR A 3 -24.27 31.56 27.96
CA THR A 3 -23.23 31.73 26.96
C THR A 3 -22.56 30.38 26.66
N LEU A 4 -22.69 29.90 25.42
CA LEU A 4 -21.92 28.79 24.88
C LEU A 4 -20.44 29.09 25.10
N GLY A 5 -19.75 28.17 25.78
CA GLY A 5 -18.47 28.40 26.44
C GLY A 5 -17.43 29.11 25.58
N GLU A 6 -16.80 30.14 26.15
CA GLU A 6 -15.56 30.69 25.63
C GLU A 6 -14.56 29.53 25.49
N ALA A 7 -14.28 29.14 24.24
CA ALA A 7 -13.21 28.21 23.94
C ALA A 7 -11.91 28.86 24.41
N LYS A 8 -11.39 28.43 25.57
CA LYS A 8 -10.13 28.89 26.15
C LYS A 8 -9.06 28.94 25.06
N GLN A 9 -8.75 30.16 24.63
CA GLN A 9 -7.90 30.41 23.48
C GLN A 9 -6.46 30.28 23.95
N MET A 10 -5.88 29.09 23.80
CA MET A 10 -4.45 28.92 24.06
C MET A 10 -3.67 29.66 22.99
N ILE A 11 -2.77 30.53 23.41
CA ILE A 11 -1.85 31.21 22.50
C ILE A 11 -0.69 30.26 22.28
N LEU A 12 -0.51 29.81 21.04
CA LEU A 12 0.66 29.05 20.63
C LEU A 12 1.81 30.01 20.34
N ASP A 13 3.03 29.59 20.67
CA ASP A 13 4.25 30.32 20.28
C ASP A 13 4.39 30.31 18.74
N PRO A 14 4.45 31.48 18.08
CA PRO A 14 4.70 31.56 16.64
C PRO A 14 5.95 30.81 16.18
N ALA A 15 6.98 30.66 17.02
CA ALA A 15 8.19 29.93 16.68
C ALA A 15 7.92 28.44 16.34
N ILE A 16 6.89 27.83 16.93
CA ILE A 16 6.51 26.43 16.64
C ILE A 16 6.15 26.24 15.16
N ARG A 17 5.58 27.27 14.52
CA ARG A 17 5.26 27.22 13.10
C ARG A 17 6.51 27.05 12.24
N ASP A 18 7.51 27.88 12.49
CA ASP A 18 8.70 27.96 11.65
C ASP A 18 9.70 26.84 11.95
N TRP A 19 9.72 26.38 13.20
CA TRP A 19 10.67 25.35 13.66
C TRP A 19 10.11 23.92 13.69
N VAL A 20 8.78 23.74 13.63
CA VAL A 20 8.16 22.40 13.71
C VAL A 20 7.26 22.12 12.51
N LEU A 21 6.28 22.99 12.21
CA LEU A 21 5.32 22.72 11.12
C LEU A 21 5.99 22.68 9.75
N LEU A 22 6.73 23.74 9.39
CA LEU A 22 7.40 23.84 8.09
C LEU A 22 8.51 22.78 7.91
N PRO A 23 9.38 22.52 8.90
CA PRO A 23 10.41 21.50 8.75
C PRO A 23 9.83 20.09 8.59
N ILE A 24 8.79 19.72 9.35
CA ILE A 24 8.12 18.42 9.18
C ILE A 24 7.57 18.29 7.76
N MET A 25 6.93 19.34 7.22
CA MET A 25 6.42 19.35 5.85
C MET A 25 7.51 19.13 4.80
N VAL A 26 8.61 19.87 4.91
CA VAL A 26 9.72 19.79 3.95
C VAL A 26 10.40 18.42 4.02
N VAL A 27 10.67 17.92 5.23
CA VAL A 27 11.26 16.59 5.43
C VAL A 27 10.36 15.51 4.85
N MET A 28 9.04 15.60 5.06
CA MET A 28 8.07 14.67 4.49
C MET A 28 8.11 14.65 2.95
N LEU A 29 8.17 15.82 2.33
CA LEU A 29 8.26 15.94 0.88
C LEU A 29 9.57 15.34 0.35
N LEU A 30 10.71 15.70 0.96
CA LEU A 30 12.02 15.21 0.56
C LEU A 30 12.18 13.70 0.75
N VAL A 31 11.74 13.17 1.90
CA VAL A 31 11.80 11.74 2.17
C VAL A 31 10.86 10.97 1.25
N GLY A 32 9.69 11.51 0.92
CA GLY A 32 8.77 10.92 -0.06
C GLY A 32 9.41 10.78 -1.44
N VAL A 33 10.04 11.84 -1.94
CA VAL A 33 10.77 11.84 -3.23
C VAL A 33 11.99 10.91 -3.19
N LEU A 34 12.81 11.01 -2.14
CA LEU A 34 13.99 10.16 -1.97
C LEU A 34 13.61 8.67 -1.93
N ARG A 35 12.58 8.32 -1.15
CA ARG A 35 12.05 6.96 -1.07
C ARG A 35 11.61 6.46 -2.44
N HIS A 36 10.92 7.28 -3.22
CA HIS A 36 10.48 6.90 -4.56
C HIS A 36 11.67 6.50 -5.44
N HIS A 37 12.71 7.33 -5.48
CA HIS A 37 13.92 7.03 -6.24
C HIS A 37 14.65 5.77 -5.72
N ILE A 38 14.80 5.63 -4.40
CA ILE A 38 15.37 4.42 -3.79
C ILE A 38 14.56 3.18 -4.17
N THR A 39 13.22 3.27 -4.13
CA THR A 39 12.33 2.15 -4.46
C THR A 39 12.46 1.77 -5.93
N VAL A 40 12.54 2.74 -6.84
CA VAL A 40 12.80 2.50 -8.27
C VAL A 40 14.15 1.80 -8.47
N LEU A 41 15.20 2.26 -7.79
CA LEU A 41 16.54 1.67 -7.87
C LEU A 41 16.58 0.23 -7.31
N ILE A 42 15.87 0.00 -6.19
CA ILE A 42 15.83 -1.31 -5.51
C ILE A 42 15.00 -2.33 -6.28
N THR A 43 13.90 -1.89 -6.91
CA THR A 43 12.97 -2.76 -7.63
C THR A 43 13.52 -3.13 -9.01
N GLY A 44 14.31 -2.25 -9.64
CA GLY A 44 15.01 -2.54 -10.90
C GLY A 44 14.08 -2.96 -12.04
N THR A 45 14.65 -3.55 -13.09
CA THR A 45 13.87 -4.14 -14.19
C THR A 45 13.17 -5.42 -13.72
N PRO A 46 11.86 -5.59 -13.96
CA PRO A 46 11.16 -6.81 -13.59
C PRO A 46 11.84 -8.02 -14.22
N LYS A 47 12.06 -9.07 -13.43
CA LYS A 47 12.68 -10.31 -13.92
C LYS A 47 11.90 -10.83 -15.12
N LYS A 48 12.65 -11.27 -16.14
CA LYS A 48 12.04 -11.90 -17.32
C LYS A 48 11.24 -13.12 -16.85
N PRO A 49 9.92 -13.16 -17.08
CA PRO A 49 9.12 -14.26 -16.58
C PRO A 49 9.52 -15.55 -17.30
N GLN A 50 9.55 -16.65 -16.57
CA GLN A 50 9.94 -17.94 -17.13
C GLN A 50 8.97 -18.35 -18.24
N LEU A 51 9.48 -18.61 -19.45
CA LEU A 51 8.66 -18.89 -20.63
C LEU A 51 7.65 -20.02 -20.43
N LYS A 52 8.02 -21.06 -19.65
CA LYS A 52 7.13 -22.17 -19.31
C LYS A 52 5.99 -21.74 -18.38
N ALA A 53 6.28 -20.93 -17.38
CA ALA A 53 5.25 -20.38 -16.47
C ALA A 53 4.30 -19.41 -17.19
N VAL A 54 4.82 -18.59 -18.10
CA VAL A 54 3.99 -17.71 -18.95
C VAL A 54 3.08 -18.52 -19.85
N ARG A 55 3.62 -19.59 -20.45
CA ARG A 55 2.84 -20.51 -21.30
C ARG A 55 1.70 -21.15 -20.52
N GLU A 56 1.97 -21.63 -19.31
CA GLU A 56 0.95 -22.22 -18.43
C GLU A 56 -0.14 -21.20 -18.09
N SER A 57 0.25 -20.02 -17.61
CA SER A 57 -0.68 -18.92 -17.27
C SER A 57 -1.54 -18.50 -18.47
N LYS A 58 -0.94 -18.33 -19.65
CA LYS A 58 -1.68 -17.98 -20.88
C LYS A 58 -2.61 -19.10 -21.34
N ALA A 59 -2.22 -20.37 -21.17
CA ALA A 59 -3.07 -21.51 -21.47
C ALA A 59 -4.31 -21.53 -20.55
N LEU A 60 -4.11 -21.37 -19.23
CA LEU A 60 -5.21 -21.24 -18.26
C LEU A 60 -6.14 -20.07 -18.59
N MET A 61 -5.58 -18.90 -18.90
CA MET A 61 -6.34 -17.71 -19.29
C MET A 61 -7.15 -17.94 -20.57
N ARG A 62 -6.61 -18.68 -21.54
CA ARG A 62 -7.35 -19.07 -22.75
C ARG A 62 -8.53 -19.99 -22.41
N GLY A 63 -8.37 -20.91 -21.46
CA GLY A 63 -9.44 -21.76 -20.97
C GLY A 63 -10.54 -20.99 -20.24
N SER A 64 -10.17 -20.04 -19.37
CA SER A 64 -11.13 -19.20 -18.65
C SER A 64 -11.92 -18.30 -19.60
N GLN A 65 -11.24 -17.67 -20.58
CA GLN A 65 -11.90 -16.87 -21.62
C GLN A 65 -12.84 -17.71 -22.49
N LEU A 66 -12.44 -18.93 -22.88
CA LEU A 66 -13.32 -19.81 -23.67
C LEU A 66 -14.60 -20.17 -22.90
N ARG A 67 -14.51 -20.35 -21.58
CA ARG A 67 -15.69 -20.56 -20.72
C ARG A 67 -16.54 -19.31 -20.57
N ALA A 68 -15.90 -18.15 -20.32
CA ALA A 68 -16.58 -16.87 -20.11
C ALA A 68 -17.33 -16.41 -21.37
N PHE A 69 -16.69 -16.51 -22.54
CA PHE A 69 -17.21 -16.03 -23.82
C PHE A 69 -17.81 -17.14 -24.70
N ARG A 70 -18.35 -18.20 -24.09
CA ARG A 70 -18.90 -19.36 -24.84
C ARG A 70 -20.02 -18.97 -25.81
N ASN A 71 -20.81 -17.96 -25.46
CA ASN A 71 -21.98 -17.51 -26.23
C ASN A 71 -21.59 -16.59 -27.41
N ALA A 72 -20.34 -16.11 -27.46
CA ALA A 72 -19.85 -15.23 -28.52
C ALA A 72 -19.32 -15.99 -29.74
N ILE A 73 -19.29 -17.33 -29.70
CA ILE A 73 -18.77 -18.17 -30.78
C ILE A 73 -19.76 -19.27 -31.18
N PRO A 74 -19.75 -19.72 -32.45
CA PRO A 74 -20.62 -20.79 -32.91
C PRO A 74 -20.40 -22.11 -32.14
N PRO A 75 -21.45 -22.93 -31.92
CA PRO A 75 -21.36 -24.15 -31.11
C PRO A 75 -20.31 -25.16 -31.60
N HIS A 76 -20.16 -25.32 -32.91
CA HIS A 76 -19.17 -26.23 -33.48
C HIS A 76 -17.72 -25.78 -33.19
N ALA A 77 -17.47 -24.46 -33.23
CA ALA A 77 -16.16 -23.88 -32.96
C ALA A 77 -15.81 -23.90 -31.47
N PHE A 78 -16.82 -23.80 -30.60
CA PHE A 78 -16.64 -24.02 -29.16
C PHE A 78 -16.29 -25.47 -28.85
N ALA A 79 -17.02 -26.43 -29.45
CA ALA A 79 -16.79 -27.86 -29.22
C ALA A 79 -15.37 -28.31 -29.62
N SER A 80 -14.87 -27.86 -30.78
CA SER A 80 -13.51 -28.19 -31.24
C SER A 80 -12.42 -27.57 -30.36
N ARG A 81 -12.59 -26.29 -29.94
CA ARG A 81 -11.63 -25.61 -29.05
C ARG A 81 -11.64 -26.20 -27.63
N LYS A 82 -12.80 -26.62 -27.15
CA LYS A 82 -12.96 -27.33 -25.87
C LYS A 82 -12.21 -28.65 -25.93
N ALA A 83 -12.46 -29.48 -26.94
CA ALA A 83 -11.80 -30.78 -27.10
C ALA A 83 -10.27 -30.64 -27.15
N PHE A 84 -9.76 -29.71 -27.97
CA PHE A 84 -8.33 -29.43 -28.08
C PHE A 84 -7.70 -28.99 -26.75
N LEU A 85 -8.34 -28.09 -26.00
CA LEU A 85 -7.81 -27.61 -24.72
C LEU A 85 -7.87 -28.69 -23.64
N THR A 86 -8.95 -29.47 -23.57
CA THR A 86 -9.08 -30.59 -22.64
C THR A 86 -7.98 -31.61 -22.88
N GLU A 87 -7.79 -32.05 -24.13
CA GLU A 87 -6.72 -32.98 -24.49
C GLU A 87 -5.32 -32.43 -24.14
N ALA A 88 -5.06 -31.16 -24.42
CA ALA A 88 -3.78 -30.54 -24.13
C ALA A 88 -3.52 -30.34 -22.61
N TYR A 89 -4.56 -30.22 -21.80
CA TYR A 89 -4.46 -30.20 -20.34
C TYR A 89 -4.22 -31.60 -19.77
N ASP A 90 -4.93 -32.61 -20.26
CA ASP A 90 -4.76 -34.00 -19.84
C ASP A 90 -3.35 -34.52 -20.17
N GLN A 91 -2.81 -34.12 -21.33
CA GLN A 91 -1.43 -34.41 -21.75
C GLN A 91 -0.37 -33.59 -20.99
N GLY A 92 -0.77 -32.60 -20.19
CA GLY A 92 0.17 -31.76 -19.45
C GLY A 92 1.06 -30.86 -20.32
N LYS A 93 0.69 -30.62 -21.59
CA LYS A 93 1.52 -29.94 -22.61
C LYS A 93 1.92 -28.51 -22.24
N TYR A 94 1.11 -27.86 -21.40
CA TYR A 94 1.31 -26.47 -20.96
C TYR A 94 1.87 -26.35 -19.53
N LEU A 95 2.12 -27.47 -18.82
CA LEU A 95 2.63 -27.44 -17.45
C LEU A 95 4.07 -26.90 -17.39
N LYS A 96 4.34 -26.03 -16.41
CA LYS A 96 5.71 -25.58 -16.10
C LYS A 96 6.61 -26.75 -15.69
N ASN A 97 6.06 -27.73 -14.96
CA ASN A 97 6.75 -28.93 -14.52
C ASN A 97 5.98 -30.21 -14.92
N PRO A 98 6.31 -30.83 -16.07
CA PRO A 98 5.63 -32.03 -16.57
C PRO A 98 5.74 -33.26 -15.66
N ASN A 99 6.73 -33.28 -14.77
CA ASN A 99 7.01 -34.37 -13.84
C ASN A 99 6.53 -34.07 -12.41
N ALA A 100 5.78 -32.98 -12.19
CA ALA A 100 5.19 -32.71 -10.89
C ALA A 100 4.29 -33.89 -10.46
N PRO A 101 4.34 -34.33 -9.20
CA PRO A 101 3.49 -35.42 -8.73
C PRO A 101 2.03 -35.07 -9.00
N LYS A 102 1.30 -35.98 -9.66
CA LYS A 102 -0.15 -35.87 -9.80
C LYS A 102 -0.78 -35.87 -8.40
N GLU A 103 -1.92 -35.20 -8.28
CA GLU A 103 -2.70 -34.94 -7.06
C GLU A 103 -2.48 -35.95 -5.91
N GLY A 104 -2.15 -35.45 -4.71
CA GLY A 104 -2.09 -36.23 -3.48
C GLY A 104 -0.75 -36.21 -2.73
N VAL A 105 0.32 -35.67 -3.33
CA VAL A 105 1.56 -35.40 -2.61
C VAL A 105 1.43 -34.01 -1.96
N PRO A 106 1.69 -33.85 -0.64
CA PRO A 106 1.68 -32.54 -0.01
C PRO A 106 2.55 -31.62 -0.84
N ALA A 107 2.00 -30.47 -1.24
CA ALA A 107 2.74 -29.46 -1.99
C ALA A 107 4.13 -29.32 -1.35
N PRO A 108 5.23 -29.60 -2.08
CA PRO A 108 6.57 -29.42 -1.53
C PRO A 108 6.61 -28.03 -0.94
N ASN A 109 7.09 -27.93 0.31
CA ASN A 109 7.00 -26.70 1.08
C ASN A 109 7.43 -25.52 0.19
N PRO A 110 6.63 -24.45 0.01
CA PRO A 110 6.95 -23.36 -0.92
C PRO A 110 8.33 -22.71 -0.67
N MET A 111 8.91 -22.95 0.51
CA MET A 111 10.26 -22.56 0.92
C MET A 111 11.40 -23.44 0.36
N THR A 112 11.12 -24.64 -0.18
CA THR A 112 12.14 -25.53 -0.75
C THR A 112 12.38 -25.28 -2.24
N ASP A 113 11.50 -24.53 -2.91
CA ASP A 113 11.67 -24.13 -4.31
C ASP A 113 12.40 -22.78 -4.38
N PRO A 114 13.63 -22.72 -4.91
CA PRO A 114 14.45 -21.50 -4.92
C PRO A 114 13.77 -20.34 -5.66
N ASP A 115 13.00 -20.62 -6.72
CA ASP A 115 12.23 -19.61 -7.47
C ASP A 115 11.07 -19.02 -6.64
N MET A 116 10.43 -19.83 -5.78
CA MET A 116 9.31 -19.40 -4.94
C MET A 116 9.80 -18.63 -3.72
N MET A 117 10.92 -19.05 -3.13
CA MET A 117 11.60 -18.32 -2.07
C MET A 117 12.12 -16.96 -2.56
N GLU A 118 12.65 -16.90 -3.78
CA GLU A 118 13.12 -15.64 -4.36
C GLU A 118 11.96 -14.67 -4.63
N GLY A 119 10.84 -15.15 -5.16
CA GLY A 119 9.61 -14.34 -5.33
C GLY A 119 9.02 -13.86 -4.00
N MET A 120 9.06 -14.70 -2.97
CA MET A 120 8.65 -14.33 -1.61
C MET A 120 9.60 -13.29 -1.00
N MET A 121 10.91 -13.45 -1.17
CA MET A 121 11.92 -12.50 -0.69
C MET A 121 11.81 -11.17 -1.41
N GLU A 122 11.50 -11.16 -2.70
CA GLU A 122 11.26 -9.95 -3.49
C GLU A 122 9.99 -9.21 -3.00
N GLY A 123 8.92 -9.95 -2.71
CA GLY A 123 7.71 -9.40 -2.07
C GLY A 123 7.98 -8.83 -0.67
N MET A 124 8.74 -9.56 0.15
CA MET A 124 9.16 -9.11 1.48
C MET A 124 10.07 -7.88 1.40
N LYS A 125 11.04 -7.86 0.48
CA LYS A 125 11.92 -6.71 0.23
C LYS A 125 11.10 -5.48 -0.15
N LYS A 126 10.08 -5.65 -0.99
CA LYS A 126 9.16 -4.57 -1.36
C LYS A 126 8.35 -4.06 -0.16
N GLN A 127 7.83 -4.96 0.68
CA GLN A 127 7.11 -4.58 1.90
C GLN A 127 8.01 -3.84 2.90
N VAL A 128 9.23 -4.34 3.13
CA VAL A 128 10.21 -3.74 4.05
C VAL A 128 10.70 -2.38 3.55
N THR A 129 11.03 -2.27 2.25
CA THR A 129 11.46 -1.01 1.61
C THR A 129 10.40 0.09 1.75
N ASN A 130 9.13 -0.32 1.84
CA ASN A 130 8.00 0.57 2.01
C ASN A 130 7.70 0.90 3.48
N MET A 131 7.82 -0.06 4.39
CA MET A 131 7.49 0.10 5.82
C MET A 131 8.57 0.83 6.62
N VAL A 132 9.86 0.56 6.33
CA VAL A 132 10.98 1.10 7.12
C VAL A 132 11.01 2.63 7.16
N PRO A 133 10.86 3.36 6.02
CA PRO A 133 10.86 4.82 6.06
C PRO A 133 9.72 5.40 6.93
N GLN A 134 8.54 4.78 6.87
CA GLN A 134 7.38 5.20 7.65
C GLN A 134 7.62 5.08 9.17
N MET A 135 8.22 3.97 9.59
CA MET A 135 8.55 3.73 11.00
C MET A 135 9.67 4.67 11.49
N LEU A 136 10.69 4.90 10.66
CA LEU A 136 11.79 5.81 11.00
C LEU A 136 11.31 7.25 11.20
N ILE A 137 10.46 7.76 10.30
CA ILE A 137 9.92 9.12 10.45
C ILE A 137 9.01 9.19 11.68
N MET A 138 8.15 8.19 11.89
CA MET A 138 7.27 8.15 13.07
C MET A 138 8.08 8.18 14.38
N GLY A 139 9.17 7.41 14.47
CA GLY A 139 10.07 7.42 15.62
C GLY A 139 10.84 8.74 15.76
N TRP A 140 11.31 9.31 14.65
CA TRP A 140 12.01 10.60 14.64
C TRP A 140 11.11 11.74 15.16
N ILE A 141 9.87 11.82 14.70
CA ILE A 141 8.92 12.85 15.15
C ILE A 141 8.57 12.66 16.62
N ASN A 142 8.38 11.42 17.06
CA ASN A 142 8.11 11.14 18.46
C ASN A 142 9.31 11.50 19.36
N PHE A 143 10.55 11.27 18.92
CA PHE A 143 11.72 11.61 19.72
C PHE A 143 11.97 13.12 19.81
N PHE A 144 11.90 13.85 18.69
CA PHE A 144 12.27 15.28 18.64
C PHE A 144 11.12 16.25 18.94
N PHE A 145 9.86 15.84 18.71
CA PHE A 145 8.71 16.75 18.75
C PHE A 145 7.54 16.26 19.63
N GLN A 146 7.77 15.41 20.62
CA GLN A 146 6.72 15.00 21.58
C GLN A 146 6.46 16.05 22.67
N GLY A 147 5.31 15.94 23.34
CA GLY A 147 5.02 16.69 24.57
C GLY A 147 4.33 18.04 24.39
N PHE A 148 4.12 18.49 23.15
CA PHE A 148 3.48 19.78 22.89
C PHE A 148 2.48 19.73 21.73
N VAL A 149 1.63 20.76 21.70
CA VAL A 149 0.60 20.99 20.69
C VAL A 149 1.14 21.92 19.62
N VAL A 150 0.80 21.67 18.36
CA VAL A 150 1.43 22.35 17.23
C VAL A 150 0.46 23.24 16.46
N ILE A 151 -0.80 22.80 16.32
CA ILE A 151 -1.82 23.54 15.57
C ILE A 151 -3.23 23.26 16.10
N LYS A 152 -4.13 24.23 15.89
CA LYS A 152 -5.58 24.07 16.10
C LYS A 152 -6.28 23.94 14.75
N LEU A 153 -7.08 22.90 14.58
CA LEU A 153 -7.87 22.70 13.36
C LEU A 153 -9.12 23.58 13.33
N PRO A 154 -9.50 24.11 12.14
CA PRO A 154 -10.64 25.03 12.01
C PRO A 154 -12.01 24.31 11.91
N PHE A 155 -12.06 22.99 12.07
CA PHE A 155 -13.28 22.20 11.99
C PHE A 155 -13.48 21.35 13.26
N PRO A 156 -14.73 21.15 13.71
CA PRO A 156 -15.01 20.34 14.89
C PRO A 156 -14.71 18.87 14.62
N LEU A 157 -14.10 18.21 15.60
CA LEU A 157 -13.71 16.80 15.54
C LEU A 157 -14.46 15.99 16.59
N THR A 158 -14.63 14.69 16.35
CA THR A 158 -15.26 13.79 17.33
C THR A 158 -14.26 13.34 18.39
N LEU A 159 -14.75 13.03 19.60
CA LEU A 159 -13.92 12.62 20.74
C LEU A 159 -13.10 11.34 20.47
N ARG A 160 -13.53 10.51 19.52
CA ARG A 160 -12.82 9.28 19.12
C ARG A 160 -11.44 9.55 18.52
N PHE A 161 -11.25 10.71 17.91
CA PHE A 161 -9.95 11.10 17.35
C PHE A 161 -8.97 11.60 18.41
N LYS A 162 -9.41 11.84 19.65
CA LYS A 162 -8.57 12.44 20.71
C LYS A 162 -7.32 11.62 21.02
N SER A 163 -7.45 10.31 21.20
CA SER A 163 -6.32 9.43 21.50
C SER A 163 -5.30 9.35 20.36
N MET A 164 -5.74 9.55 19.12
CA MET A 164 -4.87 9.63 17.95
C MET A 164 -4.22 11.00 17.83
N LEU A 165 -5.02 12.07 17.89
CA LEU A 165 -4.61 13.44 17.63
C LEU A 165 -3.74 14.07 18.73
N GLN A 166 -3.92 13.60 19.96
CA GLN A 166 -3.20 14.10 21.14
C GLN A 166 -2.24 13.06 21.71
N SER A 167 -1.90 12.04 20.93
CA SER A 167 -0.85 11.10 21.30
C SER A 167 0.45 11.86 21.56
N GLY A 168 1.04 11.64 22.74
CA GLY A 168 2.24 12.34 23.22
C GLY A 168 1.99 13.65 23.97
N VAL A 169 0.74 14.04 24.24
CA VAL A 169 0.41 15.20 25.09
C VAL A 169 -0.47 14.74 26.26
N ASP A 170 0.02 14.88 27.49
CA ASP A 170 -0.69 14.38 28.68
C ASP A 170 -1.65 15.44 29.24
N THR A 171 -2.76 15.70 28.54
CA THR A 171 -3.77 16.66 29.00
C THR A 171 -5.18 16.18 28.72
N ARG A 172 -5.91 15.79 29.78
CA ARG A 172 -7.25 15.17 29.68
C ARG A 172 -8.35 16.15 29.32
N ASP A 173 -8.21 17.43 29.66
CA ASP A 173 -9.27 18.43 29.49
C ASP A 173 -9.11 19.29 28.23
N MET A 174 -8.16 18.94 27.36
CA MET A 174 -7.92 19.67 26.11
C MET A 174 -8.97 19.33 25.04
N ASP A 175 -9.42 20.36 24.32
CA ASP A 175 -10.32 20.21 23.19
C ASP A 175 -9.66 19.42 22.05
N VAL A 176 -10.45 18.63 21.33
CA VAL A 176 -9.98 17.70 20.28
C VAL A 176 -9.51 18.39 19.00
N THR A 177 -9.75 19.69 18.88
CA THR A 177 -9.25 20.52 17.78
C THR A 177 -7.75 20.78 17.86
N TRP A 178 -7.14 20.56 19.02
CA TRP A 178 -5.70 20.70 19.26
C TRP A 178 -4.95 19.42 18.89
N VAL A 179 -3.92 19.58 18.06
CA VAL A 179 -3.22 18.48 17.39
C VAL A 179 -1.74 18.44 17.77
N SER A 180 -1.24 17.25 18.09
CA SER A 180 0.18 16.98 18.36
C SER A 180 1.00 16.88 17.06
N SER A 181 2.33 16.91 17.19
CA SER A 181 3.26 16.81 16.06
C SER A 181 3.13 15.50 15.27
N LEU A 182 2.91 14.39 15.96
CA LEU A 182 2.70 13.07 15.34
C LEU A 182 1.44 13.05 14.47
N SER A 183 0.41 13.73 14.93
CA SER A 183 -0.88 13.81 14.27
C SER A 183 -0.83 14.75 13.07
N TRP A 184 -0.08 15.85 13.20
CA TRP A 184 0.28 16.71 12.07
C TRP A 184 1.00 15.93 10.97
N TYR A 185 1.93 15.04 11.33
CA TYR A 185 2.58 14.14 10.38
C TYR A 185 1.58 13.24 9.64
N PHE A 186 0.66 12.59 10.37
CA PHE A 186 -0.35 11.75 9.73
C PHE A 186 -1.24 12.55 8.78
N LEU A 187 -1.67 13.76 9.16
CA LEU A 187 -2.44 14.64 8.28
C LEU A 187 -1.69 14.96 6.99
N ASN A 188 -0.39 15.23 7.07
CA ASN A 188 0.43 15.50 5.89
C ASN A 188 0.69 14.25 5.06
N LEU A 189 0.81 13.08 5.67
CA LEU A 189 0.89 11.83 4.95
C LEU A 189 -0.34 11.59 4.07
N PHE A 190 -1.54 11.81 4.63
CA PHE A 190 -2.79 11.67 3.88
C PHE A 190 -2.95 12.74 2.80
N GLY A 191 -2.67 14.01 3.14
CA GLY A 191 -2.85 15.15 2.22
C GLY A 191 -1.82 15.20 1.09
N LEU A 192 -0.55 14.88 1.37
CA LEU A 192 0.53 14.90 0.38
C LEU A 192 0.51 13.69 -0.55
N SER A 193 -0.23 12.63 -0.23
CA SER A 193 -0.33 11.45 -1.11
C SER A 193 -0.82 11.82 -2.52
N SER A 194 -1.86 12.67 -2.61
CA SER A 194 -2.35 13.18 -3.90
C SER A 194 -1.31 14.03 -4.63
N VAL A 195 -0.56 14.85 -3.89
CA VAL A 195 0.52 15.67 -4.45
C VAL A 195 1.65 14.80 -5.00
N PHE A 196 2.04 13.74 -4.28
CA PHE A 196 3.03 12.79 -4.78
C PHE A 196 2.55 12.03 -6.02
N THR A 197 1.28 11.63 -6.08
CA THR A 197 0.70 11.03 -7.30
C THR A 197 0.80 11.98 -8.49
N LEU A 198 0.54 13.28 -8.30
CA LEU A 198 0.64 14.28 -9.36
C LEU A 198 2.08 14.52 -9.82
N ILE A 199 3.05 14.57 -8.89
CA ILE A 199 4.45 14.90 -9.23
C ILE A 199 5.21 13.64 -9.74
N LEU A 200 4.94 12.45 -9.18
CA LEU A 200 5.71 11.23 -9.41
C LEU A 200 4.96 10.17 -10.26
N GLY A 201 3.66 10.34 -10.50
CA GLY A 201 2.82 9.40 -11.25
C GLY A 201 2.26 8.23 -10.42
N ASP A 202 1.20 7.60 -10.94
CA ASP A 202 0.34 6.65 -10.22
C ASP A 202 1.03 5.38 -9.69
N ASN A 203 2.14 4.94 -10.30
CA ASN A 203 2.65 3.59 -10.01
C ASN A 203 3.48 3.47 -8.73
N ASN A 204 4.06 4.56 -8.22
CA ASN A 204 5.10 4.46 -7.19
C ASN A 204 5.01 5.49 -6.05
N GLY A 205 4.08 6.44 -6.09
CA GLY A 205 4.02 7.56 -5.13
C GLY A 205 3.18 7.32 -3.87
N ASN A 206 2.34 6.28 -3.88
CA ASN A 206 1.25 6.24 -2.91
C ASN A 206 1.66 5.59 -1.58
N ILE A 207 2.05 6.44 -0.62
CA ILE A 207 2.40 6.07 0.76
C ILE A 207 1.23 5.37 1.48
N LEU A 208 -0.01 5.62 1.05
CA LEU A 208 -1.21 5.06 1.66
C LEU A 208 -1.41 3.56 1.39
N TYR A 209 -0.98 3.08 0.22
CA TYR A 209 -1.06 1.66 -0.14
C TYR A 209 -0.22 0.77 0.78
N ILE A 210 0.78 1.34 1.44
CA ILE A 210 1.74 0.64 2.29
C ILE A 210 1.18 0.38 3.68
N LEU A 211 0.28 1.27 4.15
CA LEU A 211 -0.42 1.11 5.42
C LEU A 211 -1.63 0.16 5.30
N GLY A 212 -1.88 -0.42 4.11
CA GLY A 212 -3.02 -1.31 3.87
C GLY A 212 -4.38 -0.61 3.90
N LEU A 213 -4.41 0.72 3.87
CA LEU A 213 -5.63 1.53 4.05
C LEU A 213 -6.44 1.76 2.76
N HIS A 214 -6.10 1.09 1.66
CA HIS A 214 -6.87 1.14 0.41
C HIS A 214 -7.25 -0.26 -0.10
N HIS A 215 -7.84 -1.08 0.77
CA HIS A 215 -8.72 -2.15 0.31
C HIS A 215 -10.06 -1.53 -0.10
N TYR A 216 -10.19 -1.14 -1.37
CA TYR A 216 -11.42 -1.18 -2.18
C TYR A 216 -11.19 -0.38 -3.48
N ASN A 217 -10.54 -1.01 -4.47
CA ASN A 217 -10.93 -0.81 -5.85
C ASN A 217 -10.27 -1.91 -6.70
N GLU A 218 -10.74 -3.15 -6.53
CA GLU A 218 -10.69 -4.04 -7.68
C GLU A 218 -11.82 -3.61 -8.61
N PRO A 219 -11.53 -3.18 -9.85
CA PRO A 219 -12.57 -3.15 -10.86
C PRO A 219 -12.98 -4.60 -11.10
N ILE A 220 -14.14 -4.96 -10.57
CA ILE A 220 -14.87 -6.16 -10.96
C ILE A 220 -15.25 -5.96 -12.43
N TYR A 221 -14.40 -6.45 -13.35
CA TYR A 221 -14.77 -6.76 -14.73
C TYR A 221 -13.99 -7.99 -15.21
#